data_AF-A0A8T6CL48-F1
#
_entry.id   AF-A0A8T6CL48-F1
#
_cell.length_a   1.000
_cell.length_b   1.000
_cell.length_c   1.000
_cell.angle_alpha   90.00
_cell.angle_beta   90.00
_cell.angle_gamma   90.00
#
_symmetry.space_group_name_H-M   'P 1'
#
loop_
_entity.id
_entity.type
_entity.pdbx_description
1 polymer ?
#
loop_
_entity_poly.entity_id
_entity_poly.type
_entity_poly.pdbx_seq_one_letter_code
_entity_poly.pdbx_strand_id
1 'polypeptide(L)'
;MTNRTVQELAEQSYKYGWTTEVEEESAPPGLSEEIVRWISERKGEPEWLMEWRLKAFRHFMRLLGDAQLPTWANVSHPPIDFQRIRSYAAPKPKLELESL
;
A
#
# COMPACT_ATOMS: atom_id res chain seq x y z
N MET A 1 31.03 10.47 32.53
CA MET A 1 31.09 9.00 32.34
C MET A 1 29.75 8.57 31.76
N THR A 2 29.71 8.27 30.46
CA THR A 2 28.53 7.71 29.81
C THR A 2 28.25 6.34 30.43
N ASN A 3 27.01 6.12 30.84
CA ASN A 3 26.58 4.91 31.54
C ASN A 3 26.54 3.77 30.52
N ARG A 4 27.67 3.07 30.35
CA ARG A 4 27.90 1.99 29.38
C ARG A 4 26.76 0.97 29.34
N THR A 5 26.18 0.67 30.50
CA THR A 5 25.05 -0.24 30.66
C THR A 5 23.79 0.23 29.93
N VAL A 6 23.55 1.55 29.86
CA VAL A 6 22.40 2.12 29.13
C VAL A 6 22.60 2.03 27.62
N GLN A 7 23.82 2.24 27.13
CA GLN A 7 24.16 2.06 25.71
C GLN A 7 24.02 0.59 25.29
N GLU A 8 24.55 -0.34 26.09
CA GLU A 8 24.44 -1.78 25.80
C GLU A 8 22.98 -2.27 25.80
N LEU A 9 22.10 -1.69 26.62
CA LEU A 9 20.66 -2.01 26.62
C LEU A 9 19.93 -1.39 25.41
N ALA A 10 20.30 -0.17 25.01
CA ALA A 10 19.69 0.53 23.87
C ALA A 10 20.09 -0.07 22.51
N GLU A 11 21.28 -0.67 22.43
CA GLU A 11 21.80 -1.34 21.24
C GLU A 11 21.31 -2.80 21.10
N GLN A 12 20.70 -3.37 22.14
CA GLN A 12 20.10 -4.69 22.05
C GLN A 12 18.84 -4.67 21.18
N SER A 13 18.88 -5.41 20.07
CA SER A 13 17.70 -5.67 19.25
C SER A 13 16.67 -6.50 20.00
N TYR A 14 15.39 -6.15 19.84
CA TYR A 14 14.27 -6.83 20.50
C TYR A 14 14.19 -8.30 20.06
N LYS A 15 14.52 -9.22 20.96
CA LYS A 15 14.66 -10.66 20.67
C LYS A 15 13.33 -11.42 20.53
N TYR A 16 12.20 -10.79 20.85
CA TYR A 16 10.89 -11.44 20.99
C TYR A 16 9.86 -10.95 19.97
N GLY A 17 10.29 -10.65 18.74
CA GLY A 17 9.38 -10.33 17.65
C GLY A 17 8.62 -11.57 17.18
N TRP A 18 7.30 -11.52 17.14
CA TRP A 18 6.50 -12.52 16.43
C TRP A 18 6.31 -12.06 14.99
N THR A 19 6.72 -12.89 14.04
CA THR A 19 6.50 -12.68 12.60
C THR A 19 5.69 -13.84 12.07
N THR A 20 4.68 -13.55 11.26
CA THR A 20 3.91 -14.57 10.56
C THR A 20 4.02 -14.27 9.07
N GLU A 21 4.50 -15.24 8.31
CA GLU A 21 4.46 -15.14 6.86
C GLU A 21 3.00 -15.30 6.42
N VAL A 22 2.50 -14.30 5.70
CA VAL A 22 1.16 -14.31 5.12
C VAL A 22 1.35 -14.29 3.62
N GLU A 23 0.84 -15.32 2.94
CA GLU A 23 0.78 -15.26 1.49
C GLU A 23 -0.18 -14.15 1.07
N GLU A 24 0.25 -13.30 0.14
CA GLU A 24 -0.55 -12.20 -0.38
C GLU A 24 -0.74 -12.29 -1.89
N GLU A 25 -1.86 -11.74 -2.36
CA GLU A 25 -2.06 -11.37 -3.76
C GLU A 25 -1.97 -9.84 -3.88
N SER A 26 -1.11 -9.39 -4.78
CA SER A 26 -0.79 -7.97 -4.94
C SER A 26 -0.92 -7.55 -6.40
N ALA A 27 -1.44 -6.35 -6.64
CA ALA A 27 -1.43 -5.76 -7.97
C ALA A 27 0.03 -5.51 -8.44
N PRO A 28 0.27 -5.48 -9.76
CA PRO A 28 1.55 -5.00 -10.27
C PRO A 28 1.80 -3.55 -9.83
N PRO A 29 3.06 -3.12 -9.68
CA PRO A 29 3.38 -1.71 -9.49
C PRO A 29 2.84 -0.90 -10.66
N GLY A 30 2.27 0.26 -10.38
CA GLY A 30 1.69 1.10 -11.40
C GLY A 30 0.37 1.72 -10.97
N LEU A 31 -0.05 2.72 -11.73
CA LEU A 31 -1.37 3.30 -11.63
C LEU A 31 -1.94 3.50 -13.04
N SER A 32 -2.93 2.70 -13.41
CA SER A 32 -3.59 2.70 -14.71
C SER A 32 -5.07 2.30 -14.57
N GLU A 33 -5.89 2.56 -15.61
CA GLU A 33 -7.29 2.10 -15.61
C GLU A 33 -7.40 0.57 -15.56
N GLU A 34 -6.44 -0.15 -16.16
CA GLU A 34 -6.37 -1.62 -16.11
C GLU A 34 -6.19 -2.13 -14.67
N ILE A 35 -5.30 -1.50 -13.91
CA ILE A 35 -5.10 -1.83 -12.49
C ILE A 35 -6.37 -1.53 -11.68
N VAL A 36 -7.04 -0.39 -11.96
CA VAL A 36 -8.31 -0.06 -11.28
C VAL A 36 -9.38 -1.11 -11.57
N ARG A 37 -9.50 -1.58 -12.83
CA ARG A 37 -10.42 -2.65 -13.21
C ARG A 37 -10.09 -3.96 -12.52
N TRP A 38 -8.83 -4.35 -12.57
CA TRP A 38 -8.33 -5.56 -11.92
C TRP A 38 -8.65 -5.58 -10.41
N ILE A 39 -8.43 -4.45 -9.71
CA ILE A 39 -8.74 -4.33 -8.27
C ILE A 39 -10.24 -4.48 -8.00
N SER A 40 -11.06 -3.83 -8.82
CA SER A 40 -12.52 -3.81 -8.63
C SER A 40 -13.15 -5.19 -8.90
N GLU A 41 -12.64 -5.92 -9.90
CA GLU A 41 -12.98 -7.33 -10.15
C GLU A 41 -12.63 -8.23 -8.96
N ARG A 42 -11.40 -8.11 -8.42
CA ARG A 42 -10.95 -8.87 -7.24
C ARG A 42 -11.78 -8.59 -5.99
N LYS A 43 -12.39 -7.42 -5.90
CA LYS A 43 -13.28 -7.03 -4.81
C LYS A 43 -14.75 -7.40 -5.04
N GLY A 44 -15.10 -7.93 -6.21
CA GLY A 44 -16.50 -8.26 -6.55
C GLY A 44 -17.42 -7.04 -6.52
N GLU A 45 -16.91 -5.88 -6.95
CA GLU A 45 -17.66 -4.62 -6.87
C GLU A 45 -18.76 -4.53 -7.95
N PRO A 46 -19.88 -3.87 -7.64
CA PRO A 46 -20.90 -3.59 -8.65
C PRO A 46 -20.39 -2.58 -9.69
N GLU A 47 -20.96 -2.64 -10.90
CA GLU A 47 -20.52 -1.84 -12.06
C GLU A 47 -20.46 -0.32 -11.78
N TRP A 48 -21.45 0.22 -11.08
CA TRP A 48 -21.47 1.65 -10.75
C TRP A 48 -20.25 2.09 -9.92
N LEU A 49 -19.71 1.19 -9.07
CA LEU A 49 -18.54 1.50 -8.24
C LEU A 49 -17.27 1.46 -9.08
N MET A 50 -17.17 0.54 -10.04
CA MET A 50 -16.10 0.52 -11.05
C MET A 50 -16.06 1.83 -11.84
N GLU A 51 -17.20 2.29 -12.34
CA GLU A 51 -17.30 3.55 -13.08
C GLU A 51 -16.89 4.76 -12.22
N TRP A 52 -17.32 4.75 -10.95
CA TRP A 52 -16.94 5.79 -9.99
C TRP A 52 -15.43 5.82 -9.75
N ARG A 53 -14.80 4.65 -9.57
CA ARG A 53 -13.34 4.54 -9.42
C ARG A 53 -12.60 5.05 -10.65
N LEU A 54 -13.05 4.69 -11.85
CA LEU A 54 -12.45 5.16 -13.10
C LEU A 54 -12.59 6.68 -13.28
N LYS A 55 -13.74 7.25 -12.88
CA LYS A 55 -13.92 8.71 -12.86
C LYS A 55 -12.94 9.39 -11.89
N ALA A 56 -12.78 8.83 -10.69
CA ALA A 56 -11.84 9.33 -9.69
C ALA A 56 -10.39 9.25 -10.19
N PHE A 57 -10.00 8.12 -10.81
CA PHE A 57 -8.68 7.94 -11.41
C PHE A 57 -8.39 9.00 -12.48
N ARG A 58 -9.31 9.20 -13.44
CA ARG A 58 -9.12 10.24 -14.48
C ARG A 58 -8.99 11.64 -13.89
N HIS A 59 -9.81 11.96 -12.89
CA HIS A 59 -9.71 13.25 -12.20
C HIS A 59 -8.36 13.41 -11.51
N PHE A 60 -7.89 12.38 -10.81
CA PHE A 60 -6.60 12.37 -10.14
C PHE A 60 -5.43 12.52 -11.11
N MET A 61 -5.44 11.79 -12.23
CA MET A 61 -4.42 11.91 -13.27
C MET A 61 -4.35 13.32 -13.87
N ARG A 62 -5.49 13.99 -14.04
CA ARG A 62 -5.53 15.39 -14.47
C ARG A 62 -4.89 16.31 -13.44
N LEU A 63 -5.23 16.15 -12.15
CA LEU A 63 -4.60 16.94 -11.08
C LEU A 63 -3.07 16.73 -11.02
N LEU A 64 -2.61 15.50 -11.24
CA LEU A 64 -1.18 15.19 -11.33
C LEU A 64 -0.50 15.88 -12.52
N GLY A 65 -1.11 15.84 -13.71
CA GLY A 65 -0.58 16.49 -14.90
C GLY A 65 -0.46 18.02 -14.76
N ASP A 66 -1.41 18.62 -14.05
CA ASP A 66 -1.42 20.06 -13.75
C ASP A 66 -0.47 20.44 -12.58
N ALA A 67 0.36 19.50 -12.09
CA ALA A 67 1.25 19.66 -10.94
C ALA A 67 0.54 20.15 -9.65
N GLN A 68 -0.74 19.83 -9.47
CA GLN A 68 -1.56 20.27 -8.33
C GLN A 68 -1.34 19.45 -7.05
N LEU A 69 -0.17 18.82 -6.90
CA LEU A 69 0.16 18.14 -5.65
C LEU A 69 0.24 19.18 -4.52
N PRO A 70 -0.44 18.96 -3.39
CA PRO A 70 -0.45 19.92 -2.30
C PRO A 70 0.95 20.11 -1.71
N THR A 71 1.45 21.35 -1.72
CA THR A 71 2.74 21.73 -1.13
C THR A 71 2.61 22.53 0.17
N TRP A 72 1.38 22.77 0.64
CA TRP A 72 1.10 23.60 1.81
C TRP A 72 1.53 22.94 3.13
N ALA A 73 1.78 21.63 3.14
CA ALA A 73 2.26 20.92 4.32
C ALA A 73 3.75 21.23 4.55
N ASN A 74 4.15 21.50 5.80
CA ASN A 74 5.54 21.72 6.18
C ASN A 74 6.32 20.40 6.30
N VAL A 75 6.38 19.66 5.20
CA VAL A 75 7.11 18.39 5.09
C VAL A 75 7.94 18.41 3.82
N SER A 76 9.19 17.96 3.91
CA SER A 76 10.05 17.77 2.75
C SER A 76 10.09 16.29 2.40
N HIS A 77 9.73 15.96 1.17
CA HIS A 77 9.82 14.61 0.63
C HIS A 77 10.24 14.67 -0.84
N PRO A 78 10.90 13.62 -1.36
CA PRO A 78 11.13 13.52 -2.80
C PRO A 78 9.80 13.41 -3.58
N PRO A 79 9.79 13.73 -4.89
CA PRO A 79 8.61 13.53 -5.72
C PRO A 79 8.09 12.08 -5.62
N ILE A 80 6.77 11.94 -5.56
CA ILE A 80 6.13 10.62 -5.49
C ILE A 80 6.05 10.03 -6.90
N ASP A 81 6.72 8.90 -7.10
CA ASP A 81 6.60 8.11 -8.32
C ASP A 81 5.47 7.07 -8.15
N PHE A 82 4.27 7.44 -8.60
CA PHE A 82 3.08 6.58 -8.50
C PHE A 82 3.21 5.29 -9.32
N GLN A 83 4.09 5.24 -10.32
CA GLN A 83 4.28 4.03 -11.12
C GLN A 83 5.08 2.95 -10.39
N ARG A 84 5.73 3.29 -9.27
CA ARG A 84 6.47 2.35 -8.42
C ARG A 84 5.65 1.81 -7.26
N ILE A 85 4.45 2.33 -7.05
CA ILE A 85 3.58 1.98 -5.92
C ILE A 85 2.65 0.84 -6.35
N ARG A 86 2.41 -0.12 -5.45
CA ARG A 86 1.34 -1.11 -5.60
C ARG A 86 0.08 -0.58 -4.95
N SER A 87 -1.01 -0.45 -5.70
CA SER A 87 -2.28 0.09 -5.18
C SER A 87 -3.17 -0.94 -4.49
N TYR A 88 -2.78 -2.22 -4.51
CA TYR A 88 -3.52 -3.31 -3.89
C TYR A 88 -2.58 -4.41 -3.41
N ALA A 89 -2.83 -4.85 -2.18
CA ALA A 89 -2.29 -6.05 -1.57
C ALA A 89 -3.38 -6.60 -0.64
N ALA A 90 -3.67 -7.88 -0.75
CA ALA A 90 -4.60 -8.57 0.12
C ALA A 90 -4.04 -9.93 0.54
N PRO A 91 -4.23 -10.34 1.80
CA PRO A 91 -3.84 -11.68 2.22
C PRO A 91 -4.67 -12.71 1.46
N LYS A 92 -4.05 -13.82 1.06
CA LYS A 92 -4.79 -14.94 0.49
C LYS A 92 -5.71 -15.54 1.56
N PRO A 93 -6.92 -15.99 1.18
CA PRO A 93 -7.80 -16.69 2.11
C PRO A 93 -7.08 -17.94 2.64
N LYS A 94 -7.21 -18.18 3.95
CA LYS A 94 -6.71 -19.42 4.56
C LYS A 94 -7.45 -20.60 3.94
N LEU A 95 -6.72 -21.66 3.62
CA LEU A 95 -7.34 -22.93 3.23
C LEU A 95 -8.27 -23.38 4.36
N GLU A 96 -9.55 -23.59 4.05
CA GLU A 96 -10.43 -24.29 4.97
C GLU A 96 -9.97 -25.75 5.01
N LEU A 97 -9.35 -26.13 6.13
CA LEU A 97 -9.01 -27.52 6.39
C LEU A 97 -10.28 -28.19 6.88
N GLU A 98 -10.73 -29.26 6.21
CA GLU A 98 -11.72 -30.15 6.79
C GLU A 98 -11.17 -30.63 8.14
N SER A 99 -11.96 -30.43 9.21
CA SER A 99 -11.57 -30.73 10.59
C SER A 99 -10.85 -32.07 10.70
N LEU A 100 -9.72 -32.07 11.41
CA LEU A 100 -9.15 -33.29 11.99
C LEU A 100 -10.06 -33.88 13.06
#